data_AF-A0A0D6M3F1-F1
#
_entry.id   AF-A0A0D6M3F1-F1
#
_cell.length_a   1.000
_cell.length_b   1.000
_cell.length_c   1.000
_cell.angle_alpha   90.00
_cell.angle_beta   90.00
_cell.angle_gamma   90.00
#
_symmetry.space_group_name_H-M   'P 1'
#
loop_
_entity.id
_entity.type
_entity.pdbx_description
1 polymer ?
#
loop_
_entity_poly.entity_id
_entity_poly.type
_entity_poly.pdbx_seq_one_letter_code
_entity_poly.pdbx_strand_id
1 'polypeptide(L)'
;MAAESQGDMREGWGRNMHIVMAKTVTWMYCAVVEDQSRELMQQKKKADVLLRRMLPREVAERLKRGQSVDPEGFDTVTVFFSDVVRFTQLSAKCAPLQIVALLNELYSSFDHIIERHDAYKVESIGDGYLCVSGLPTRNGCNHIREIAEMSLCFMEYVSHFRIPELPKERIELRIGINSGPCVAGVVGLSMPRYCLFGDTVNTASRMESNGKGSDLLSMSYIVFYKYG
;
A
#
# COMPACT_ATOMS: atom_id res chain seq x y z
N MET A 1 13.08 19.12 82.02
CA MET A 1 13.40 19.51 80.63
C MET A 1 13.61 18.29 79.71
N ALA A 2 12.80 17.23 79.81
CA ALA A 2 12.99 16.02 78.98
C ALA A 2 11.71 15.54 78.27
N ALA A 3 10.62 16.30 78.33
CA ALA A 3 9.33 15.91 77.75
C ALA A 3 9.00 16.62 76.43
N GLU A 4 9.65 17.75 76.10
CA GLU A 4 9.33 18.54 74.90
C GLU A 4 10.04 18.07 73.62
N SER A 5 11.10 17.25 73.71
CA SER A 5 11.85 16.81 72.52
C SER A 5 11.33 15.53 71.85
N GLN A 6 10.39 14.79 72.47
CA GLN A 6 9.81 13.57 71.88
C GLN A 6 8.56 13.84 71.00
N GLY A 7 7.89 14.98 71.18
CA GLY A 7 6.75 15.39 70.35
C GLY A 7 7.17 15.75 68.91
N ASP A 8 8.29 16.45 68.78
CA ASP A 8 8.78 16.99 67.50
C ASP A 8 9.32 15.89 66.56
N MET A 9 9.95 14.84 67.12
CA MET A 9 10.33 13.66 66.32
C MET A 9 9.12 12.88 65.81
N ARG A 10 8.05 12.73 66.60
CA ARG A 10 6.86 11.99 66.15
C ARG A 10 6.11 12.72 65.02
N GLU A 11 6.08 14.05 65.05
CA GLU A 11 5.50 14.85 63.96
C GLU A 11 6.33 14.79 62.66
N GLY A 12 7.67 14.78 62.75
CA GLY A 12 8.55 14.64 61.59
C GLY A 12 8.43 13.29 60.88
N TRP A 13 8.24 12.21 61.65
CA TRP A 13 8.04 10.86 61.09
C TRP A 13 6.67 10.71 60.42
N GLY A 14 5.60 11.30 60.98
CA GLY A 14 4.28 11.33 60.34
C GLY A 14 4.27 12.11 59.03
N ARG A 15 4.89 13.30 58.99
CA ARG A 15 5.01 14.11 57.76
C ARG A 15 5.85 13.42 56.69
N ASN A 16 6.96 12.78 57.06
CA ASN A 16 7.75 11.98 56.12
C ASN A 16 7.00 10.76 55.59
N MET A 17 6.18 10.10 56.41
CA MET A 17 5.32 8.98 55.99
C MET A 17 4.30 9.43 54.93
N HIS A 18 3.66 10.58 55.11
CA HIS A 18 2.73 11.14 54.13
C HIS A 18 3.43 11.47 52.80
N ILE A 19 4.65 12.02 52.86
CA ILE A 19 5.44 12.32 51.66
C ILE A 19 5.87 11.04 50.94
N VAL A 20 6.29 10.00 51.67
CA VAL A 20 6.68 8.70 51.10
C VAL A 20 5.48 8.01 50.46
N MET A 21 4.32 8.00 51.12
CA MET A 21 3.08 7.44 50.58
C MET A 21 2.58 8.21 49.35
N ALA A 22 2.64 9.54 49.37
CA ALA A 22 2.27 10.35 48.20
C ALA A 22 3.23 10.08 47.02
N LYS A 23 4.54 9.95 47.28
CA LYS A 23 5.52 9.57 46.26
C LYS A 23 5.23 8.18 45.69
N THR A 24 5.05 7.15 46.51
CA THR A 24 4.82 5.79 46.02
C THR A 24 3.53 5.68 45.20
N VAL A 25 2.45 6.36 45.61
CA VAL A 25 1.20 6.44 44.84
C VAL A 25 1.42 7.18 43.52
N THR A 26 2.17 8.29 43.52
CA THR A 26 2.50 9.04 42.28
C THR A 26 3.36 8.19 41.35
N TRP A 27 4.38 7.50 41.86
CA TRP A 27 5.23 6.58 41.09
C TRP A 27 4.41 5.43 40.49
N MET A 28 3.51 4.84 41.27
CA MET A 28 2.60 3.78 40.80
C MET A 28 1.65 4.30 39.71
N TYR A 29 1.09 5.50 39.89
CA TYR A 29 0.21 6.12 38.90
C TYR A 29 0.97 6.46 37.60
N CYS A 30 2.17 7.05 37.70
CA CYS A 30 3.04 7.30 36.55
C CYS A 30 3.40 6.00 35.82
N ALA A 31 3.74 4.94 36.54
CA ALA A 31 4.05 3.64 35.94
C ALA A 31 2.85 3.06 35.17
N VAL A 32 1.63 3.17 35.73
CA VAL A 32 0.41 2.72 35.05
C VAL A 32 0.11 3.57 33.81
N VAL A 33 0.26 4.90 33.91
CA VAL A 33 0.05 5.81 32.77
C VAL A 33 1.09 5.57 31.67
N GLU A 34 2.35 5.31 32.03
CA GLU A 34 3.42 4.98 31.09
C GLU A 34 3.14 3.66 30.36
N ASP A 35 2.68 2.63 31.07
CA ASP A 35 2.36 1.34 30.46
C ASP A 35 1.15 1.46 29.50
N GLN A 36 0.07 2.12 29.94
CA GLN A 36 -1.08 2.41 29.08
C GLN A 36 -0.70 3.26 27.86
N SER A 37 0.15 4.27 28.03
CA SER A 37 0.67 5.10 26.94
C SER A 37 1.49 4.27 25.94
N ARG A 38 2.29 3.31 26.45
CA ARG A 38 3.09 2.40 25.62
C ARG A 38 2.21 1.45 24.81
N GLU A 39 1.21 0.84 25.44
CA GLU A 39 0.25 -0.03 24.76
C GLU A 39 -0.54 0.74 23.68
N LEU A 40 -1.02 1.93 24.02
CA LEU A 40 -1.75 2.79 23.09
C LEU A 40 -0.87 3.23 21.91
N MET A 41 0.41 3.55 22.15
CA MET A 41 1.38 3.82 21.09
C MET A 41 1.62 2.60 20.19
N GLN A 42 1.72 1.39 20.75
CA GLN A 42 1.88 0.18 19.96
C GLN A 42 0.65 -0.10 19.09
N GLN A 43 -0.56 0.02 19.65
CA GLN A 43 -1.79 -0.14 18.90
C GLN A 43 -1.92 0.91 17.79
N LYS A 44 -1.64 2.17 18.10
CA LYS A 44 -1.63 3.25 17.12
C LYS A 44 -0.63 3.00 15.99
N LYS A 45 0.58 2.54 16.31
CA LYS A 45 1.61 2.23 15.31
C LYS A 45 1.17 1.08 14.39
N LYS A 46 0.54 0.03 14.93
CA LYS A 46 0.00 -1.08 14.13
C LYS A 46 -1.12 -0.61 13.20
N ALA A 47 -2.06 0.17 13.70
CA ALA A 47 -3.14 0.75 12.90
C ALA A 47 -2.58 1.65 11.78
N ASP A 48 -1.59 2.48 12.10
CA ASP A 48 -0.94 3.38 11.14
C ASP A 48 -0.24 2.63 10.01
N VAL A 49 0.41 1.51 10.30
CA VAL A 49 1.07 0.67 9.28
C VAL A 49 0.03 0.06 8.33
N LEU A 50 -1.07 -0.45 8.87
CA LEU A 50 -2.14 -1.04 8.06
C LEU A 50 -2.81 0.01 7.17
N LEU A 51 -3.11 1.19 7.73
CA LEU A 51 -3.73 2.28 6.98
C LEU A 51 -2.86 2.75 5.81
N ARG A 52 -1.53 2.82 6.02
CA ARG A 52 -0.56 3.18 4.96
C ARG A 52 -0.42 2.13 3.86
N ARG A 53 -0.77 0.87 4.13
CA ARG A 53 -0.82 -0.18 3.10
C ARG A 53 -2.08 -0.08 2.24
N MET A 54 -3.17 0.45 2.80
CA MET A 54 -4.46 0.58 2.10
C MET A 54 -4.60 1.90 1.34
N LEU A 55 -3.98 2.98 1.84
CA LEU A 55 -4.17 4.32 1.30
C LEU A 55 -2.84 5.07 1.15
N PRO A 56 -2.74 5.97 0.16
CA PRO A 56 -1.56 6.81 0.05
C PRO A 56 -1.39 7.69 1.30
N ARG A 57 -0.15 7.99 1.66
CA ARG A 57 0.20 8.65 2.93
C ARG A 57 -0.57 9.96 3.15
N GLU A 58 -0.69 10.79 2.12
CA GLU A 58 -1.39 12.08 2.21
C GLU A 58 -2.88 11.92 2.52
N VAL A 59 -3.52 10.95 1.86
CA VAL A 59 -4.93 10.60 2.04
C VAL A 59 -5.17 10.03 3.44
N ALA A 60 -4.29 9.11 3.88
CA ALA A 60 -4.35 8.51 5.20
C ALA A 60 -4.25 9.54 6.32
N GLU A 61 -3.33 10.51 6.21
CA GLU A 61 -3.16 11.56 7.23
C GLU A 61 -4.33 12.54 7.27
N ARG A 62 -4.95 12.87 6.13
CA ARG A 62 -6.20 13.68 6.09
C ARG A 62 -7.36 12.96 6.77
N LEU A 63 -7.53 11.66 6.49
CA LEU A 63 -8.57 10.84 7.12
C LEU A 63 -8.36 10.69 8.62
N LYS A 64 -7.12 10.54 9.10
CA LYS A 64 -6.80 10.53 10.54
C LYS A 64 -7.19 11.83 11.25
N ARG A 65 -7.16 12.96 10.54
CA ARG A 65 -7.58 14.27 11.06
C ARG A 65 -9.10 14.49 11.00
N GLY A 66 -9.85 13.50 10.52
CA GLY A 66 -11.31 13.61 10.32
C GLY A 66 -11.69 14.53 9.17
N GLN A 67 -10.75 14.82 8.25
CA GLN A 67 -11.03 15.65 7.07
C GLN A 67 -11.55 14.77 5.93
N SER A 68 -12.54 15.26 5.20
CA SER A 68 -12.95 14.65 3.93
C SER A 68 -11.83 14.80 2.91
N VAL A 69 -11.65 13.76 2.08
CA VAL A 69 -10.71 13.81 0.96
C VAL A 69 -11.53 14.09 -0.29
N ASP A 70 -11.53 15.35 -0.69
CA ASP A 70 -12.22 15.77 -1.91
C ASP A 70 -11.55 15.15 -3.15
N PRO A 71 -12.32 14.85 -4.21
CA PRO A 71 -11.75 14.37 -5.47
C PRO A 71 -10.80 15.41 -6.06
N GLU A 72 -9.61 14.96 -6.49
CA GLU A 72 -8.62 15.80 -7.16
C GLU A 72 -8.48 15.40 -8.63
N GLY A 73 -8.46 16.39 -9.51
CA GLY A 73 -8.18 16.21 -10.94
C GLY A 73 -6.68 16.28 -11.22
N PHE A 74 -6.16 15.28 -11.93
CA PHE A 74 -4.79 15.19 -12.40
C PHE A 74 -4.76 15.32 -13.92
N ASP A 75 -3.99 16.29 -14.43
CA ASP A 75 -3.96 16.61 -15.87
C ASP A 75 -3.20 15.55 -16.68
N THR A 76 -2.21 14.91 -16.07
CA THR A 76 -1.38 13.90 -16.73
C THR A 76 -0.97 12.83 -15.73
N VAL A 77 -1.45 11.62 -15.97
CA VAL A 77 -1.06 10.41 -15.25
C VAL A 77 -0.81 9.29 -16.25
N THR A 78 -0.03 8.28 -15.87
CA THR A 78 0.09 7.05 -16.64
C THR A 78 -0.51 5.90 -15.86
N VAL A 79 -1.52 5.26 -16.45
CA VAL A 79 -2.23 4.11 -15.90
C VAL A 79 -1.70 2.85 -16.57
N PHE A 80 -1.36 1.86 -15.74
CA PHE A 80 -0.93 0.52 -16.11
C PHE A 80 -2.00 -0.49 -15.69
N PHE A 81 -2.47 -1.27 -16.65
CA PHE A 81 -3.27 -2.46 -16.42
C PHE A 81 -2.48 -3.68 -16.87
N SER A 82 -2.55 -4.74 -16.08
CA SER A 82 -2.08 -6.05 -16.53
C SER A 82 -3.04 -7.16 -16.15
N ASP A 83 -3.07 -8.20 -16.97
CA ASP A 83 -3.84 -9.41 -16.74
C ASP A 83 -3.02 -10.65 -17.13
N VAL A 84 -3.26 -11.77 -16.43
CA VAL A 84 -2.58 -13.04 -16.69
C VAL A 84 -3.36 -13.83 -17.73
N VAL A 85 -2.75 -13.98 -18.90
CA VAL A 85 -3.38 -14.68 -20.03
C VAL A 85 -3.54 -16.17 -19.69
N ARG A 86 -4.73 -16.71 -19.98
CA ARG A 86 -5.10 -18.13 -19.77
C ARG A 86 -5.00 -18.60 -18.31
N PHE A 87 -5.10 -17.71 -17.33
CA PHE A 87 -5.07 -18.09 -15.92
C PHE A 87 -6.08 -19.20 -15.59
N THR A 88 -7.32 -19.11 -16.10
CA THR A 88 -8.37 -20.13 -15.90
C THR A 88 -7.97 -21.53 -16.41
N GLN A 89 -7.22 -21.60 -17.52
CA GLN A 89 -6.78 -22.87 -18.10
C GLN A 89 -5.62 -23.47 -17.32
N LEU A 90 -4.71 -22.63 -16.83
CA LEU A 90 -3.63 -23.05 -15.91
C LEU A 90 -4.21 -23.54 -14.59
N SER A 91 -5.19 -22.82 -14.04
CA SER A 91 -5.84 -23.20 -12.79
C SER A 91 -6.64 -24.51 -12.89
N ALA A 92 -7.07 -24.90 -14.10
CA ALA A 92 -7.74 -26.18 -14.31
C ALA A 92 -6.78 -27.38 -14.34
N LYS A 93 -5.48 -27.16 -14.58
CA LYS A 93 -4.44 -28.21 -14.69
C LYS A 93 -3.70 -28.47 -13.38
N CYS A 94 -3.69 -27.52 -12.46
CA CYS A 94 -2.97 -27.60 -11.19
C CYS A 94 -3.91 -27.85 -10.01
N ALA A 95 -3.38 -28.39 -8.91
CA ALA A 95 -4.15 -28.48 -7.68
C ALA A 95 -4.41 -27.06 -7.11
N PRO A 96 -5.58 -26.79 -6.49
CA PRO A 96 -5.90 -25.46 -5.95
C PRO A 96 -4.83 -24.88 -5.02
N LEU A 97 -4.24 -25.73 -4.18
CA LEU A 97 -3.20 -25.34 -3.22
C LEU A 97 -1.90 -24.86 -3.91
N GLN A 98 -1.54 -25.49 -5.04
CA GLN A 98 -0.36 -25.14 -5.81
C GLN A 98 -0.55 -23.82 -6.57
N ILE A 99 -1.75 -23.58 -7.11
CA ILE A 99 -2.08 -22.33 -7.82
C ILE A 99 -1.98 -21.14 -6.87
N VAL A 100 -2.48 -21.29 -5.64
CA VAL A 100 -2.40 -20.24 -4.63
C VAL A 100 -0.94 -19.93 -4.28
N ALA A 101 -0.09 -20.97 -4.11
CA ALA A 101 1.34 -20.77 -3.86
C ALA A 101 2.04 -20.04 -5.03
N LEU A 102 1.76 -20.46 -6.26
CA LEU A 102 2.29 -19.86 -7.48
C LEU A 102 1.89 -18.38 -7.61
N LEU A 103 0.62 -18.07 -7.39
CA LEU A 103 0.11 -16.69 -7.44
C LEU A 103 0.75 -15.82 -6.36
N ASN A 104 0.89 -16.36 -5.13
CA ASN A 104 1.52 -15.61 -4.05
C ASN A 104 2.99 -15.28 -4.38
N GLU A 105 3.74 -16.21 -4.99
CA GLU A 105 5.12 -15.97 -5.41
C GLU A 105 5.22 -14.92 -6.54
N LEU A 106 4.36 -15.06 -7.55
CA LEU A 106 4.27 -14.13 -8.68
C LEU A 106 3.91 -12.72 -8.18
N TYR A 107 2.84 -12.59 -7.40
CA TYR A 107 2.36 -11.30 -6.90
C TYR A 107 3.29 -10.67 -5.88
N SER A 108 3.96 -11.45 -5.03
CA SER A 108 4.98 -10.92 -4.11
C SER A 108 6.16 -10.31 -4.88
N SER A 109 6.56 -10.96 -5.98
CA SER A 109 7.64 -10.45 -6.82
C SER A 109 7.21 -9.20 -7.60
N PHE A 110 5.96 -9.15 -8.05
CA PHE A 110 5.36 -7.97 -8.67
C PHE A 110 5.30 -6.78 -7.70
N ASP A 111 4.84 -7.01 -6.47
CA ASP A 111 4.83 -5.99 -5.42
C ASP A 111 6.24 -5.44 -5.17
N HIS A 112 7.27 -6.31 -5.15
CA HIS A 112 8.67 -5.89 -5.00
C HIS A 112 9.20 -5.07 -6.19
N ILE A 113 8.74 -5.33 -7.41
CA ILE A 113 9.08 -4.51 -8.60
C ILE A 113 8.41 -3.14 -8.47
N ILE A 114 7.14 -3.09 -8.07
CA ILE A 114 6.38 -1.84 -7.90
C ILE A 114 7.00 -0.97 -6.81
N GLU A 115 7.41 -1.55 -5.68
CA GLU A 115 8.05 -0.81 -4.57
C GLU A 115 9.36 -0.11 -4.97
N ARG A 116 10.01 -0.54 -6.06
CA ARG A 116 11.24 0.09 -6.57
C ARG A 116 10.99 1.27 -7.50
N HIS A 117 9.77 1.42 -8.01
CA HIS A 117 9.39 2.46 -8.96
C HIS A 117 8.41 3.43 -8.31
N ASP A 118 8.27 4.65 -8.86
CA ASP A 118 7.27 5.61 -8.40
C ASP A 118 5.88 5.27 -8.96
N ALA A 119 5.33 4.12 -8.55
CA ALA A 119 4.03 3.63 -8.97
C ALA A 119 3.15 3.31 -7.75
N TYR A 120 1.93 3.83 -7.77
CA TYR A 120 0.91 3.55 -6.76
C TYR A 120 0.01 2.39 -7.22
N LYS A 121 -0.03 1.33 -6.42
CA LYS A 121 -0.93 0.18 -6.62
C LYS A 121 -2.34 0.54 -6.15
N VAL A 122 -3.31 0.38 -7.04
CA VAL A 122 -4.73 0.62 -6.76
C VAL A 122 -5.38 -0.71 -6.40
N GLU A 123 -6.31 -0.71 -5.44
CA GLU A 123 -7.12 -1.91 -5.17
C GLU A 123 -7.97 -2.24 -6.41
N SER A 124 -7.65 -3.36 -7.06
CA SER A 124 -8.28 -3.79 -8.30
C SER A 124 -9.65 -4.44 -8.08
N ILE A 125 -10.42 -4.53 -9.17
CA ILE A 125 -11.62 -5.36 -9.27
C ILE A 125 -11.21 -6.62 -10.04
N GLY A 126 -11.01 -7.75 -9.34
CA GLY A 126 -10.72 -9.05 -9.96
C GLY A 126 -9.24 -9.47 -9.90
N ASP A 127 -8.77 -10.10 -10.98
CA ASP A 127 -7.44 -10.68 -11.20
C ASP A 127 -6.45 -9.72 -11.90
N GLY A 128 -6.94 -8.61 -12.45
CA GLY A 128 -6.11 -7.59 -13.07
C GLY A 128 -5.28 -6.78 -12.07
N TYR A 129 -4.04 -6.47 -12.43
CA TYR A 129 -3.15 -5.60 -11.69
C TYR A 129 -3.28 -4.16 -12.19
N LEU A 130 -3.64 -3.23 -11.30
CA LEU A 130 -3.77 -1.81 -11.61
C LEU A 130 -2.73 -0.99 -10.86
N CYS A 131 -1.85 -0.34 -11.61
CA CYS A 131 -0.84 0.57 -11.07
C CYS A 131 -0.91 1.91 -11.79
N VAL A 132 -0.59 2.98 -11.08
CA VAL A 132 -0.66 4.33 -11.66
C VAL A 132 0.51 5.16 -11.16
N SER A 133 1.12 5.92 -12.06
CA SER A 133 2.16 6.88 -11.73
C SER A 133 1.71 8.30 -12.05
N GLY A 134 2.26 9.28 -11.31
CA GLY A 134 1.82 10.68 -11.35
C GLY A 134 0.74 11.02 -10.32
N LEU A 135 0.38 10.06 -9.47
CA LEU A 135 -0.51 10.24 -8.31
C LEU A 135 -0.12 9.30 -7.16
N PRO A 136 -0.41 9.65 -5.88
CA PRO A 136 -1.02 10.91 -5.43
C PRO A 136 -0.09 12.13 -5.61
N THR A 137 1.22 11.89 -5.68
CA THR A 137 2.22 12.94 -5.89
C THR A 137 2.46 13.14 -7.38
N ARG A 138 2.33 14.38 -7.85
CA ARG A 138 2.60 14.72 -9.25
C ARG A 138 4.10 14.65 -9.52
N ASN A 139 4.51 13.85 -10.51
CA ASN A 139 5.92 13.63 -10.86
C ASN A 139 6.30 14.21 -12.25
N GLY A 140 5.52 15.17 -12.75
CA GLY A 140 5.82 15.87 -14.00
C GLY A 140 5.63 14.96 -15.21
N CYS A 141 6.69 14.71 -15.98
CA CYS A 141 6.68 13.77 -17.12
C CYS A 141 7.31 12.40 -16.77
N ASN A 142 7.77 12.21 -15.53
CA ASN A 142 8.46 10.99 -15.14
C ASN A 142 7.51 9.79 -15.02
N HIS A 143 6.21 10.00 -14.81
CA HIS A 143 5.23 8.92 -14.72
C HIS A 143 5.26 7.95 -15.91
N ILE A 144 5.50 8.47 -17.12
CA ILE A 144 5.63 7.64 -18.32
C ILE A 144 6.83 6.71 -18.21
N ARG A 145 7.98 7.26 -17.81
CA ARG A 145 9.23 6.53 -17.72
C ARG A 145 9.16 5.44 -16.66
N GLU A 146 8.66 5.78 -15.47
CA GLU A 146 8.51 4.87 -14.35
C GLU A 146 7.63 3.67 -14.72
N ILE A 147 6.47 3.92 -15.34
CA ILE A 147 5.58 2.84 -15.78
C ILE A 147 6.18 2.02 -16.94
N ALA A 148 6.89 2.66 -17.86
CA ALA A 148 7.54 1.94 -18.96
C ALA A 148 8.68 1.03 -18.47
N GLU A 149 9.57 1.53 -17.60
CA GLU A 149 10.64 0.75 -16.98
C GLU A 149 10.06 -0.39 -16.13
N MET A 150 9.04 -0.10 -15.33
CA MET A 150 8.31 -1.09 -14.55
C MET A 150 7.76 -2.20 -15.46
N SER A 151 7.07 -1.84 -16.55
CA SER A 151 6.47 -2.80 -17.50
C SER A 151 7.51 -3.72 -18.14
N LEU A 152 8.69 -3.19 -18.48
CA LEU A 152 9.81 -3.98 -18.99
C LEU A 152 10.30 -4.99 -17.95
N CYS A 153 10.47 -4.57 -16.70
CA CYS A 153 10.85 -5.47 -15.60
C CYS A 153 9.81 -6.58 -15.36
N PHE A 154 8.51 -6.27 -15.48
CA PHE A 154 7.44 -7.26 -15.40
C PHE A 154 7.58 -8.33 -16.50
N MET A 155 7.77 -7.92 -17.75
CA MET A 155 7.94 -8.86 -18.87
C MET A 155 9.20 -9.71 -18.73
N GLU A 156 10.31 -9.10 -18.30
CA GLU A 156 11.55 -9.82 -18.06
C GLU A 156 11.39 -10.87 -16.95
N TYR A 157 10.76 -10.50 -15.83
CA TYR A 157 10.49 -11.42 -14.73
C TYR A 157 9.63 -12.60 -15.17
N VAL A 158 8.50 -12.32 -15.84
CA VAL A 158 7.56 -13.35 -16.31
C VAL A 158 8.22 -14.30 -17.32
N SER A 159 9.15 -13.82 -18.15
CA SER A 159 9.87 -14.66 -19.11
C SER A 159 10.78 -15.72 -18.45
N HIS A 160 11.36 -15.37 -17.30
CA HIS A 160 12.21 -16.24 -16.48
C HIS A 160 11.41 -17.08 -15.48
N PHE A 161 10.21 -16.64 -15.11
CA PHE A 161 9.34 -17.37 -14.22
C PHE A 161 8.97 -18.73 -14.79
N ARG A 162 9.09 -19.77 -13.97
CA ARG A 162 8.80 -21.16 -14.34
C ARG A 162 7.89 -21.75 -13.29
N ILE A 163 6.83 -22.40 -13.76
CA ILE A 163 5.89 -23.11 -12.91
C ILE A 163 6.51 -24.48 -12.58
N PRO A 164 6.84 -24.78 -11.31
CA PRO A 164 7.45 -26.05 -10.93
C PRO A 164 6.63 -27.27 -11.39
N GLU A 165 5.31 -27.17 -11.32
CA GLU A 165 4.35 -28.23 -11.66
C GLU A 165 4.16 -28.41 -13.19
N LEU A 166 4.37 -27.35 -13.96
CA LEU A 166 4.12 -27.31 -15.41
C LEU A 166 5.31 -26.69 -16.15
N PRO A 167 6.44 -27.41 -16.27
CA PRO A 167 7.68 -26.86 -16.86
C PRO A 167 7.56 -26.53 -18.36
N LYS A 168 6.51 -27.02 -19.03
CA LYS A 168 6.22 -26.73 -20.45
C LYS A 168 5.32 -25.51 -20.65
N GLU A 169 4.57 -25.12 -19.62
CA GLU A 169 3.67 -23.98 -19.69
C GLU A 169 4.42 -22.73 -19.25
N ARG A 170 4.13 -21.61 -19.90
CA ARG A 170 4.68 -20.30 -19.53
C ARG A 170 3.52 -19.39 -19.18
N ILE A 171 3.75 -18.54 -18.17
CA ILE A 171 2.83 -17.46 -17.87
C ILE A 171 3.04 -16.39 -18.94
N GLU A 172 1.94 -15.96 -19.54
CA GLU A 172 1.90 -14.84 -20.47
C GLU A 172 1.18 -13.69 -19.75
N LEU A 173 1.80 -12.52 -19.75
CA LEU A 173 1.21 -11.31 -19.17
C LEU A 173 0.74 -10.42 -20.31
N ARG A 174 -0.48 -9.90 -20.18
CA ARG A 174 -0.98 -8.85 -21.06
C ARG A 174 -0.89 -7.52 -20.34
N ILE A 175 -0.36 -6.51 -21.02
CA ILE A 175 -0.18 -5.18 -20.46
C ILE A 175 -0.88 -4.14 -21.35
N GLY A 176 -1.69 -3.29 -20.73
CA GLY A 176 -2.30 -2.11 -21.32
C GLY A 176 -1.84 -0.84 -20.60
N ILE A 177 -1.30 0.12 -21.33
CA ILE A 177 -0.80 1.38 -20.75
C ILE A 177 -1.43 2.56 -21.47
N ASN A 178 -1.94 3.51 -20.70
CA ASN A 178 -2.45 4.77 -21.25
C ASN A 178 -2.01 5.95 -20.40
N SER A 179 -1.74 7.07 -21.05
CA SER A 179 -1.44 8.33 -20.39
C SER A 179 -2.50 9.37 -20.73
N GLY A 180 -2.93 10.15 -19.73
CA GLY A 180 -3.96 11.16 -19.92
C GLY A 180 -4.48 11.72 -18.60
N PRO A 181 -5.48 12.62 -18.65
CA PRO A 181 -6.08 13.18 -17.45
C PRO A 181 -6.95 12.16 -16.71
N CYS A 182 -6.97 12.21 -15.39
CA CYS A 182 -7.87 11.42 -14.55
C CYS A 182 -8.31 12.19 -13.31
N VAL A 183 -9.37 11.73 -12.66
CA VAL A 183 -9.80 12.21 -11.35
C VAL A 183 -9.55 11.09 -10.35
N ALA A 184 -8.91 11.39 -9.22
CA ALA A 184 -8.72 10.44 -8.14
C ALA A 184 -9.43 10.92 -6.87
N GLY A 185 -10.01 9.99 -6.10
CA GLY A 185 -10.76 10.32 -4.89
C GLY A 185 -10.96 9.12 -3.99
N VAL A 186 -11.41 9.38 -2.76
CA VAL A 186 -11.73 8.31 -1.79
C VAL A 186 -13.21 7.98 -1.85
N VAL A 187 -13.53 6.71 -2.05
CA VAL A 187 -14.90 6.18 -2.07
C VAL A 187 -15.12 5.27 -0.87
N GLY A 188 -16.25 5.42 -0.18
CA GLY A 188 -16.65 4.60 0.96
C GLY A 188 -16.33 5.24 2.31
N LEU A 189 -17.32 5.26 3.21
CA LEU A 189 -17.19 5.82 4.57
C LEU A 189 -16.59 4.82 5.56
N SER A 190 -17.02 3.55 5.50
CA SER A 190 -16.55 2.49 6.41
C SER A 190 -15.30 1.76 5.92
N MET A 191 -15.12 1.68 4.60
CA MET A 191 -13.94 1.10 3.95
C MET A 191 -13.48 2.07 2.85
N PRO A 192 -12.67 3.08 3.20
CA PRO A 192 -12.20 4.06 2.23
C PRO A 192 -11.28 3.40 1.22
N ARG A 193 -11.61 3.53 -0.07
CA ARG A 193 -10.79 3.08 -1.20
C ARG A 193 -10.38 4.27 -2.04
N TYR A 194 -9.11 4.32 -2.40
CA TYR A 194 -8.63 5.32 -3.34
C TYR A 194 -8.91 4.84 -4.76
N CYS A 195 -9.88 5.48 -5.42
CA CYS A 195 -10.36 5.09 -6.74
C CYS A 195 -10.01 6.16 -7.78
N LEU A 196 -9.75 5.70 -9.00
CA LEU A 196 -9.52 6.56 -10.16
C LEU A 196 -10.69 6.48 -11.11
N PHE A 197 -11.04 7.64 -11.66
CA PHE A 197 -12.11 7.82 -12.62
C PHE A 197 -11.61 8.61 -13.83
N GLY A 198 -12.14 8.30 -15.00
CA GLY A 198 -11.86 9.04 -16.23
C GLY A 198 -11.65 8.14 -17.43
N ASP A 199 -11.73 8.76 -18.61
CA ASP A 199 -11.58 8.04 -19.89
C ASP A 199 -10.19 7.42 -20.03
N THR A 200 -9.17 7.99 -19.40
CA THR A 200 -7.80 7.44 -19.40
C THR A 200 -7.76 6.02 -18.83
N VAL A 201 -8.48 5.79 -17.71
CA VAL A 201 -8.56 4.48 -17.05
C VAL A 201 -9.35 3.49 -17.91
N ASN A 202 -10.50 3.92 -18.43
CA ASN A 202 -11.34 3.10 -19.31
C ASN A 202 -10.60 2.69 -20.59
N THR A 203 -9.83 3.61 -21.17
CA THR A 203 -9.04 3.34 -22.37
C THR A 203 -7.89 2.40 -22.07
N ALA A 204 -7.19 2.55 -20.94
CA ALA A 204 -6.14 1.63 -20.52
C ALA A 204 -6.67 0.20 -20.32
N SER A 205 -7.83 0.06 -19.67
CA SER A 205 -8.52 -1.23 -19.51
C SER A 205 -8.89 -1.83 -20.87
N ARG A 206 -9.41 -1.03 -21.82
CA ARG A 206 -9.68 -1.51 -23.18
C ARG A 206 -8.42 -1.89 -23.96
N MET A 207 -7.30 -1.24 -23.72
CA MET A 207 -6.02 -1.59 -24.35
C MET A 207 -5.51 -2.93 -23.84
N GLU A 208 -5.65 -3.19 -22.54
CA GLU A 208 -5.43 -4.52 -21.99
C GLU A 208 -6.40 -5.50 -22.67
N SER A 209 -7.71 -5.31 -22.59
CA SER A 209 -8.65 -6.35 -23.01
C SER A 209 -8.65 -6.64 -24.52
N ASN A 210 -8.31 -5.65 -25.35
CA ASN A 210 -8.18 -5.81 -26.81
C ASN A 210 -6.77 -6.23 -27.26
N GLY A 211 -5.80 -6.30 -26.36
CA GLY A 211 -4.45 -6.74 -26.69
C GLY A 211 -4.46 -8.21 -27.13
N LYS A 212 -3.92 -8.48 -28.32
CA LYS A 212 -3.73 -9.87 -28.78
C LYS A 212 -2.79 -10.56 -27.80
N GLY A 213 -3.13 -11.77 -27.35
CA GLY A 213 -2.31 -12.53 -26.39
C GLY A 213 -0.87 -12.82 -26.87
N SER A 214 -0.54 -12.54 -28.13
CA SER A 214 0.80 -12.63 -28.71
C SER A 214 1.55 -11.28 -28.82
N ASP A 215 0.85 -10.15 -28.70
CA ASP A 215 1.43 -8.81 -28.75
C ASP A 215 1.54 -8.30 -27.30
N LEU A 216 2.68 -8.60 -26.68
CA LEU A 216 2.96 -8.44 -25.23
C LEU A 216 2.79 -7.00 -24.68
N LEU A 217 2.57 -6.00 -25.55
CA LEU A 217 2.30 -4.61 -25.19
C LEU A 217 1.26 -4.02 -26.12
N SER A 218 0.07 -3.69 -25.60
CA SER A 218 -0.90 -2.86 -26.29
C SER A 218 -0.89 -1.45 -25.69
N MET A 219 -0.27 -0.51 -26.40
CA MET A 219 -0.09 0.90 -25.99
C MET A 219 -0.71 1.80 -27.06
N SER A 220 -1.68 2.65 -26.71
CA SER A 220 -2.27 3.57 -27.70
C SER A 220 -1.50 4.88 -27.85
N TYR A 221 -0.64 5.24 -26.88
CA TYR A 221 0.30 6.36 -27.03
C TYR A 221 1.57 6.09 -26.23
N ILE A 222 2.50 5.35 -26.84
CA ILE A 222 3.93 5.68 -26.92
C ILE A 222 4.49 4.84 -28.05
N VAL A 223 4.80 5.57 -29.12
CA VAL A 223 5.60 5.18 -30.26
C VAL A 223 7.00 4.84 -29.71
N PHE A 224 7.28 3.57 -29.43
CA PHE A 224 8.67 3.09 -29.38
C PHE A 224 9.20 3.02 -30.82
N TYR A 225 9.37 4.17 -31.47
CA TYR A 225 10.31 4.24 -32.59
C TYR A 225 11.71 4.23 -31.99
N LYS A 226 12.35 3.08 -32.11
CA LYS A 226 13.70 2.98 -32.65
C LYS A 226 14.70 4.02 -32.10
N TYR A 227 15.11 3.85 -30.84
CA TYR A 227 16.41 4.32 -30.40
C TYR A 227 17.08 3.23 -29.56
N GLY A 228 18.09 2.62 -30.19
CA GLY A 228 18.79 1.40 -29.83
C GLY A 228 19.29 0.75 -31.11
#